data_AF-D9PM74-F1
#
_entry.id   AF-D9PM74-F1
#
_cell.length_a   1.000
_cell.length_b   1.000
_cell.length_c   1.000
_cell.angle_alpha   90.00
_cell.angle_beta   90.00
_cell.angle_gamma   90.00
#
_symmetry.space_group_name_H-M   'P 1'
#
loop_
_entity.id
_entity.type
_entity.pdbx_description
1 polymer ?
#
loop_
_entity_poly.entity_id
_entity_poly.type
_entity_poly.pdbx_seq_one_letter_code
_entity_poly.pdbx_strand_id
1 'polypeptide(L)'
;TLHVGHGTFRPVRTRDIREHRLGSEAYDLSPESADAIERAKSEERRVVAVGTTVVRTLESAVDSKGSLKSGRGKTDLLITPGFSFKVVDAMITNFHLPRSSLLFLVSALAGLDLMRNAYRRAIAKSYRFYSYGDAMLIL
;
A
#
# COMPACT_ATOMS: atom_id res chain seq x y z
N THR A 1 10.43 7.63 -5.83
CA THR A 1 9.76 8.87 -5.41
C THR A 1 8.31 8.86 -5.87
N LEU A 2 7.33 9.17 -5.00
CA LEU A 2 5.94 9.41 -5.42
C LEU A 2 5.60 10.89 -5.21
N HIS A 3 5.09 11.53 -6.25
CA HIS A 3 4.49 12.85 -6.17
C HIS A 3 3.01 12.69 -5.80
N VAL A 4 2.75 12.85 -4.50
CA VAL A 4 1.43 12.67 -3.90
C VAL A 4 0.56 13.90 -4.19
N GLY A 5 -0.62 13.70 -4.78
CA GLY A 5 -1.60 14.76 -5.00
C GLY A 5 -2.59 14.88 -3.84
N HIS A 6 -3.42 15.94 -3.83
CA HIS A 6 -4.47 16.13 -2.80
C HIS A 6 -5.51 14.98 -2.73
N GLY A 7 -5.55 14.08 -3.71
CA GLY A 7 -6.53 12.99 -3.82
C GLY A 7 -6.37 11.86 -2.80
N THR A 8 -5.16 11.62 -2.32
CA THR A 8 -4.76 10.39 -1.61
C THR A 8 -5.31 10.30 -0.19
N PHE A 9 -5.60 11.46 0.40
CA PHE A 9 -6.20 11.58 1.73
C PHE A 9 -7.71 11.85 1.69
N ARG A 10 -8.34 11.89 0.50
CA ARG A 10 -9.77 12.15 0.42
C ARG A 10 -10.55 10.95 1.00
N PRO A 11 -11.53 11.20 1.89
CA PRO A 11 -12.36 10.13 2.41
C PRO A 11 -13.14 9.45 1.28
N VAL A 12 -13.36 8.14 1.41
CA VAL A 12 -14.22 7.39 0.47
C VAL A 12 -15.65 7.91 0.65
N ARG A 13 -16.16 8.60 -0.38
CA ARG A 13 -17.52 9.18 -0.38
C ARG A 13 -18.57 8.27 -1.00
N THR A 14 -18.15 7.18 -1.64
CA THR A 14 -19.05 6.21 -2.27
C THR A 14 -19.43 5.11 -1.28
N ARG A 15 -20.65 4.58 -1.43
CA ARG A 15 -21.13 3.47 -0.60
C ARG A 15 -20.44 2.16 -0.97
N ASP A 16 -20.12 1.99 -2.24
CA ASP A 16 -19.29 0.91 -2.77
C ASP A 16 -17.87 1.41 -3.03
N ILE A 17 -16.87 0.72 -2.47
CA ILE A 17 -15.46 1.06 -2.70
C ILE A 17 -15.05 0.82 -4.16
N ARG A 18 -15.71 -0.11 -4.87
CA ARG A 18 -15.42 -0.39 -6.28
C ARG A 18 -15.77 0.79 -7.19
N GLU A 19 -16.69 1.64 -6.74
CA GLU A 19 -17.06 2.88 -7.42
C GLU A 19 -16.14 4.05 -7.04
N HIS A 20 -15.27 3.87 -6.04
CA HIS A 20 -14.34 4.91 -5.63
C HIS A 20 -13.17 5.00 -6.60
N ARG A 21 -13.00 6.16 -7.21
CA ARG A 21 -11.80 6.46 -8.00
C ARG A 21 -10.79 7.21 -7.13
N LEU A 22 -9.62 6.61 -6.96
CA LEU A 22 -8.45 7.32 -6.46
C LEU A 22 -7.97 8.29 -7.54
N GLY A 23 -7.52 9.47 -7.11
CA GLY A 23 -6.82 10.37 -8.03
C GLY A 23 -5.52 9.72 -8.49
N SER A 24 -5.21 9.86 -9.78
CA SER A 24 -3.95 9.38 -10.35
C SER A 24 -2.77 10.13 -9.74
N GLU A 25 -1.76 9.40 -9.27
CA GLU A 25 -0.54 9.95 -8.68
C GLU A 25 0.67 9.60 -9.54
N ALA A 26 1.59 10.54 -9.71
CA ALA A 26 2.79 10.32 -10.51
C ALA A 26 3.91 9.75 -9.63
N TYR A 27 4.56 8.68 -10.08
CA TYR A 27 5.77 8.14 -9.45
C TYR A 27 6.97 8.21 -10.38
N ASP A 28 8.15 8.12 -9.78
CA ASP A 28 9.44 7.91 -10.43
C ASP A 28 10.19 6.83 -9.65
N LEU A 29 10.34 5.65 -10.25
CA LEU A 29 11.09 4.53 -9.67
C LEU A 29 12.47 4.47 -10.30
N SER A 30 13.53 4.69 -9.52
CA SER A 30 14.89 4.71 -10.09
C SER A 30 15.31 3.32 -10.57
N PRO A 31 16.16 3.21 -11.61
CA PRO A 31 16.74 1.94 -12.06
C PRO A 31 17.41 1.17 -10.91
N GLU A 32 18.17 1.86 -10.07
CA GLU A 32 18.90 1.25 -8.96
C GLU A 32 17.96 0.62 -7.94
N SER A 33 16.82 1.27 -7.67
CA SER A 33 15.81 0.76 -6.75
C SER A 33 15.09 -0.45 -7.35
N ALA A 34 14.74 -0.40 -8.64
CA ALA A 34 14.10 -1.51 -9.33
C ALA A 34 15.03 -2.74 -9.35
N ASP A 35 16.29 -2.56 -9.73
CA ASP A 35 17.29 -3.64 -9.79
C ASP A 35 17.56 -4.26 -8.41
N ALA A 36 17.62 -3.44 -7.35
CA ALA A 36 17.80 -3.95 -5.99
C ALA A 36 16.60 -4.79 -5.52
N ILE A 37 15.38 -4.40 -5.91
CA ILE A 37 14.15 -5.12 -5.58
C ILE A 37 14.05 -6.42 -6.40
N GLU A 38 14.30 -6.37 -7.71
CA GLU A 38 14.35 -7.56 -8.58
C GLU A 38 15.37 -8.57 -8.07
N ARG A 39 16.58 -8.11 -7.72
CA ARG A 39 17.60 -8.96 -7.09
C ARG A 39 17.11 -9.57 -5.77
N ALA A 40 16.36 -8.81 -4.98
CA ALA A 40 15.75 -9.35 -3.75
C ALA A 40 14.75 -10.48 -4.06
N LYS A 41 13.86 -10.28 -5.06
CA LYS A 41 12.89 -11.31 -5.45
C LYS A 41 13.58 -12.55 -6.04
N SER A 42 14.61 -12.38 -6.86
CA SER A 42 15.36 -13.53 -7.43
C SER A 42 16.13 -14.34 -6.39
N GLU A 43 16.50 -13.71 -5.26
CA GLU A 43 17.17 -14.34 -4.13
C GLU A 43 16.19 -14.76 -3.02
N GLU A 44 14.87 -14.75 -3.30
CA GLU A 44 13.80 -15.09 -2.35
C GLU A 44 13.83 -14.26 -1.05
N ARG A 45 14.41 -13.06 -1.11
CA ARG A 45 14.43 -12.10 0.00
C ARG A 45 13.14 -11.29 0.01
N ARG A 46 12.64 -11.03 1.22
CA ARG A 46 11.44 -10.22 1.42
C ARG A 46 11.66 -8.76 1.01
N VAL A 47 10.65 -8.17 0.38
CA VAL A 47 10.54 -6.75 0.07
C VAL A 47 9.56 -6.12 1.06
N VAL A 48 10.08 -5.29 1.97
CA VAL A 48 9.28 -4.60 3.00
C VAL A 48 9.01 -3.17 2.53
N ALA A 49 7.76 -2.86 2.22
CA ALA A 49 7.37 -1.52 1.82
C ALA A 49 7.13 -0.61 3.02
N VAL A 50 7.64 0.61 2.98
CA VAL A 50 7.40 1.62 4.01
C VAL A 50 6.40 2.65 3.50
N GLY A 51 5.14 2.45 3.86
CA GLY A 51 4.01 3.28 3.46
C GLY A 51 3.19 2.71 2.29
N THR A 52 1.89 3.01 2.31
CA THR A 52 0.91 2.58 1.29
C THR A 52 1.19 3.16 -0.09
N THR A 53 1.75 4.37 -0.14
CA THR A 53 2.28 5.02 -1.34
C THR A 53 3.36 4.18 -2.05
N VAL A 54 4.29 3.60 -1.28
CA VAL A 54 5.35 2.75 -1.85
C VAL A 54 4.74 1.49 -2.43
N VAL A 55 3.78 0.87 -1.71
CA VAL A 55 3.08 -0.31 -2.21
C VAL A 55 2.37 -0.05 -3.52
N ARG A 56 1.58 1.02 -3.61
CA ARG A 56 0.87 1.35 -4.87
C ARG A 56 1.86 1.62 -6.01
N THR A 57 2.98 2.27 -5.73
CA THR A 57 4.03 2.51 -6.73
C THR A 57 4.60 1.19 -7.25
N LEU A 58 5.06 0.31 -6.35
CA LEU A 58 5.69 -0.95 -6.72
C LEU A 58 4.72 -1.87 -7.46
N GLU A 59 3.51 -2.05 -6.94
CA GLU A 59 2.51 -2.93 -7.55
C GLU A 59 1.97 -2.40 -8.88
N SER A 60 2.02 -1.09 -9.11
CA SER A 60 1.65 -0.50 -10.42
C SER A 60 2.79 -0.53 -11.44
N ALA A 61 4.04 -0.59 -10.99
CA ALA A 61 5.22 -0.60 -11.85
C ALA A 61 5.57 -2.01 -12.38
N VAL A 62 4.79 -3.03 -12.03
CA VAL A 62 4.96 -4.39 -12.55
C VAL A 62 4.32 -4.52 -13.92
N ASP A 63 5.08 -5.03 -14.90
CA ASP A 63 4.58 -5.28 -16.24
C ASP A 63 3.71 -6.55 -16.34
N SER A 64 3.21 -6.83 -17.54
CA SER A 64 2.39 -8.02 -17.81
C SER A 64 3.14 -9.35 -17.65
N LYS A 65 4.47 -9.33 -17.66
CA LYS A 65 5.34 -10.49 -17.45
C LYS A 65 5.72 -10.71 -15.98
N GLY A 66 5.34 -9.78 -15.10
CA GLY A 66 5.63 -9.85 -13.67
C GLY A 66 6.94 -9.18 -13.26
N SER A 67 7.61 -8.47 -14.17
CA SER A 67 8.85 -7.74 -13.88
C SER A 67 8.57 -6.29 -13.50
N LEU A 68 9.23 -5.81 -12.44
CA LEU A 68 9.24 -4.43 -12.00
C LEU A 68 10.00 -3.55 -13.00
N LYS A 69 9.38 -2.45 -13.43
CA LYS A 69 9.98 -1.49 -14.36
C LYS A 69 10.33 -0.18 -13.66
N SER A 70 11.59 0.23 -13.78
CA SER A 70 12.01 1.58 -13.45
C SER A 70 11.43 2.61 -14.40
N GLY A 71 11.43 3.86 -13.96
CA GLY A 71 11.03 5.02 -14.73
C GLY A 71 9.84 5.75 -14.10
N ARG A 72 9.37 6.75 -14.83
CA ARG A 72 8.21 7.55 -14.45
C ARG A 72 6.93 6.86 -14.88
N GLY A 73 5.93 6.94 -14.02
CA GLY A 73 4.61 6.41 -14.31
C GLY A 73 3.53 7.12 -13.51
N LYS A 74 2.31 6.63 -13.65
CA LYS A 74 1.16 7.08 -12.88
C LYS A 74 0.43 5.88 -12.32
N THR A 75 -0.14 6.03 -11.13
CA THR A 75 -0.96 5.01 -10.50
C THR A 75 -2.26 5.61 -9.99
N ASP A 76 -3.36 5.01 -10.42
CA ASP A 76 -4.69 5.12 -9.82
C ASP A 76 -5.12 3.77 -9.19
N LEU A 77 -4.15 2.86 -8.99
CA LEU A 77 -4.37 1.51 -8.50
C LEU A 77 -5.09 1.54 -7.15
N LEU A 78 -6.28 0.96 -7.13
CA LEU A 78 -7.08 0.72 -5.93
C LEU A 78 -6.86 -0.72 -5.47
N ILE A 79 -6.20 -0.89 -4.34
CA ILE A 79 -5.92 -2.19 -3.74
C ILE A 79 -7.03 -2.52 -2.74
N THR A 80 -7.73 -3.63 -2.96
CA THR A 80 -8.80 -4.15 -2.09
C THR A 80 -8.56 -5.61 -1.74
N PRO A 81 -9.23 -6.17 -0.71
CA PRO A 81 -9.14 -7.60 -0.41
C PRO A 81 -9.34 -8.49 -1.66
N GLY A 82 -8.47 -9.49 -1.81
CA GLY A 82 -8.38 -10.33 -3.02
C GLY A 82 -7.33 -9.87 -4.04
N PHE A 83 -6.66 -8.74 -3.81
CA PHE A 83 -5.53 -8.30 -4.63
C PHE A 83 -4.33 -9.25 -4.49
N SER A 84 -3.68 -9.60 -5.60
CA SER A 84 -2.47 -10.41 -5.62
C SER A 84 -1.25 -9.50 -5.67
N PHE A 85 -0.54 -9.39 -4.55
CA PHE A 85 0.74 -8.67 -4.48
C PHE A 85 1.82 -9.45 -5.23
N LYS A 86 2.56 -8.75 -6.09
CA LYS A 86 3.65 -9.34 -6.89
C LYS A 86 5.02 -8.97 -6.33
N VAL A 87 5.13 -7.80 -5.71
CA VAL A 87 6.42 -7.27 -5.25
C VAL A 87 6.48 -7.31 -3.73
N VAL A 88 5.48 -6.73 -3.07
CA VAL A 88 5.52 -6.43 -1.64
C VAL A 88 5.15 -7.66 -0.81
N ASP A 89 6.05 -8.05 0.09
CA ASP A 89 5.85 -9.19 0.99
C ASP A 89 5.40 -8.74 2.40
N ALA A 90 5.81 -7.54 2.81
CA ALA A 90 5.53 -6.98 4.13
C ALA A 90 5.41 -5.45 4.07
N MET A 91 4.79 -4.84 5.08
CA MET A 91 4.55 -3.39 5.11
C MET A 91 4.77 -2.78 6.49
N ILE A 92 5.38 -1.59 6.53
CA ILE A 92 5.27 -0.65 7.65
C ILE A 92 4.32 0.48 7.25
N THR A 93 3.29 0.74 8.06
CA THR A 93 2.38 1.87 7.83
C THR A 93 1.69 2.34 9.12
N ASN A 94 0.90 3.40 9.03
CA ASN A 94 0.18 4.01 10.14
C ASN A 94 -1.15 3.29 10.40
N PHE A 95 -1.82 3.60 11.51
CA PHE A 95 -3.23 3.24 11.67
C PHE A 95 -4.15 4.19 10.88
N HIS A 96 -4.82 3.66 9.86
CA HIS A 96 -5.75 4.40 9.00
C HIS A 96 -7.17 4.46 9.56
N LEU A 97 -7.94 5.48 9.16
CA LEU A 97 -9.32 5.67 9.59
C LEU A 97 -10.26 4.56 9.04
N PRO A 98 -11.36 4.25 9.76
CA PRO A 98 -12.41 3.38 9.25
C PRO A 98 -12.95 3.87 7.90
N ARG A 99 -13.32 2.93 7.03
CA ARG A 99 -13.88 3.20 5.68
C ARG A 99 -12.95 4.05 4.79
N SER A 100 -11.63 3.91 4.94
CA SER A 100 -10.65 4.52 4.03
C SER A 100 -10.14 3.51 3.00
N SER A 101 -9.75 3.99 1.82
CA SER A 101 -9.08 3.18 0.79
C SER A 101 -7.79 2.55 1.32
N LEU A 102 -7.07 3.27 2.20
CA LEU A 102 -5.86 2.78 2.85
C LEU A 102 -6.14 1.60 3.79
N LEU A 103 -7.26 1.62 4.52
CA LEU A 103 -7.68 0.48 5.34
C LEU A 103 -7.96 -0.77 4.49
N PHE A 104 -8.51 -0.60 3.28
CA PHE A 104 -8.71 -1.71 2.35
C PHE A 104 -7.41 -2.27 1.81
N LEU A 105 -6.42 -1.42 1.50
CA LEU A 105 -5.08 -1.85 1.09
C LEU A 105 -4.42 -2.70 2.16
N VAL A 106 -4.35 -2.21 3.41
CA VAL A 106 -3.73 -2.99 4.50
C VAL A 106 -4.49 -4.29 4.79
N SER A 107 -5.82 -4.28 4.62
CA SER A 107 -6.65 -5.49 4.76
C SER A 107 -6.47 -6.47 3.61
N ALA A 108 -6.09 -6.00 2.41
CA ALA A 108 -5.73 -6.87 1.31
C ALA A 108 -4.43 -7.62 1.58
N LEU A 109 -3.47 -6.97 2.24
CA LEU A 109 -2.18 -7.57 2.57
C LEU A 109 -2.29 -8.51 3.79
N ALA A 110 -2.88 -8.05 4.90
CA ALA A 110 -2.90 -8.77 6.17
C ALA A 110 -4.12 -9.69 6.36
N GLY A 111 -5.16 -9.55 5.52
CA GLY A 111 -6.44 -10.20 5.72
C GLY A 111 -7.36 -9.46 6.69
N LEU A 112 -8.67 -9.57 6.44
CA LEU A 112 -9.69 -8.76 7.13
C LEU A 112 -9.80 -9.06 8.63
N ASP A 113 -9.73 -10.33 9.01
CA ASP A 113 -9.93 -10.73 10.41
C ASP A 113 -8.73 -10.39 11.28
N LEU A 114 -7.51 -10.50 10.74
CA LEU A 114 -6.30 -10.05 11.41
C LEU A 114 -6.34 -8.53 11.63
N MET A 115 -6.70 -7.77 10.59
CA MET A 115 -6.82 -6.31 10.69
C MET A 115 -7.88 -5.87 11.71
N ARG A 116 -9.06 -6.51 11.72
CA ARG A 116 -10.11 -6.23 12.72
C ARG A 116 -9.61 -6.46 14.13
N ASN A 117 -8.94 -7.58 14.37
CA ASN A 117 -8.38 -7.90 15.69
C ASN A 117 -7.27 -6.95 16.11
N ALA A 118 -6.38 -6.58 15.19
CA ALA A 118 -5.31 -5.62 15.45
C ALA A 118 -5.87 -4.24 15.83
N TYR A 119 -6.85 -3.73 15.08
CA TYR A 119 -7.48 -2.45 15.36
C TYR A 119 -8.22 -2.42 16.70
N ARG A 120 -8.96 -3.48 17.03
CA ARG A 120 -9.63 -3.61 18.34
C ARG A 120 -8.62 -3.54 19.48
N ARG A 121 -7.48 -4.22 19.35
CA ARG A 121 -6.39 -4.19 20.34
C ARG A 121 -5.73 -2.82 20.43
N ALA A 122 -5.47 -2.18 19.29
CA ALA A 122 -4.86 -0.85 19.23
C ALA A 122 -5.74 0.20 19.95
N ILE A 123 -7.06 0.16 19.73
CA ILE A 123 -8.02 1.03 20.44
C ILE A 123 -8.01 0.74 21.95
N ALA A 124 -8.11 -0.53 22.34
CA ALA A 124 -8.11 -0.92 23.76
C ALA A 124 -6.81 -0.54 24.50
N LYS A 125 -5.70 -0.45 23.76
CA LYS A 125 -4.38 -0.05 24.26
C LYS A 125 -4.09 1.45 24.07
N SER A 126 -5.07 2.22 23.61
CA SER A 126 -4.95 3.67 23.38
C SER A 126 -3.79 4.05 22.44
N TYR A 127 -3.56 3.25 21.40
CA TYR A 127 -2.66 3.63 20.32
C TYR A 127 -3.14 4.93 19.67
N ARG A 128 -2.20 5.74 19.20
CA ARG A 128 -2.45 6.97 18.46
C ARG A 128 -2.63 6.62 16.98
N PHE A 129 -3.68 7.15 16.36
CA PHE A 129 -4.03 6.84 14.97
C PHE A 129 -3.61 7.97 14.04
N TYR A 130 -3.73 7.72 12.73
CA TYR A 130 -3.57 8.70 11.66
C TYR A 130 -2.12 9.15 11.39
N SER A 131 -1.94 10.30 10.74
CA SER A 131 -0.66 10.72 10.14
C SER A 131 0.51 10.83 11.13
N TYR A 132 0.22 11.23 12.38
CA TYR A 132 1.23 11.44 13.43
C TYR A 132 1.11 10.42 14.57
N GLY A 133 0.33 9.36 14.34
CA GLY A 133 0.10 8.32 15.32
C GLY A 133 1.23 7.30 15.39
N ASP A 134 0.88 6.14 15.93
CA ASP A 134 1.75 4.98 15.98
C ASP A 134 1.76 4.24 14.64
N ALA A 135 2.73 3.33 14.49
CA ALA A 135 2.92 2.51 13.30
C ALA A 135 2.54 1.05 13.55
N MET A 136 2.31 0.35 12.45
CA MET A 136 2.04 -1.07 12.35
C MET A 136 3.03 -1.68 11.36
N LEU A 137 3.58 -2.84 11.73
CA LEU A 137 4.35 -3.71 10.86
C LEU A 137 3.50 -4.95 10.56
N ILE A 138 3.26 -5.21 9.27
CA ILE A 138 2.57 -6.37 8.72
C ILE A 138 3.66 -7.28 8.11
N LEU A 139 3.70 -8.55 8.52
CA LEU A 139 4.72 -9.53 8.18
C LEU A 139 4.14 -10.78 7.53
#